data_AF-A0A1B2HDX2-F1
#
_entry.id   AF-A0A1B2HDX2-F1
#
_cell.length_a   1.000
_cell.length_b   1.000
_cell.length_c   1.000
_cell.angle_alpha   90.00
_cell.angle_beta   90.00
_cell.angle_gamma   90.00
#
_symmetry.space_group_name_H-M   'P 1'
#
loop_
_entity.id
_entity.type
_entity.pdbx_description
1 polymer ?
#
loop_
_entity_poly.entity_id
_entity_poly.type
_entity_poly.pdbx_seq_one_letter_code
_entity_poly.pdbx_strand_id
1 'polypeptide(L)'
;MHPVAADFAHLDEIVLLTRQIAAEHPVLDLIVNAATIVGTDRCVITENGSELAVQVHRLAPILLTRGLVEPMSRASAPRVLWHHDGISVVPAQRRGAD
;
A
#
# COMPACT_ATOMS: atom_id res chain seq x y z
N MET A 1 12.03 7.08 -14.21
CA MET A 1 10.98 6.26 -13.56
C MET A 1 11.63 4.94 -13.17
N HIS A 2 11.57 4.54 -11.90
CA HIS A 2 12.13 3.26 -11.44
C HIS A 2 10.96 2.29 -11.19
N PRO A 3 10.65 1.39 -12.14
CA PRO A 3 9.52 0.47 -11.98
C PRO A 3 9.90 -0.67 -11.03
N VAL A 4 9.00 -0.93 -10.08
CA VAL A 4 9.05 -2.07 -9.17
C VAL A 4 7.71 -2.78 -9.23
N ALA A 5 7.71 -4.09 -9.00
CA ALA A 5 6.53 -4.93 -9.18
C ALA A 5 6.31 -5.82 -7.95
N ALA A 6 5.04 -6.03 -7.63
CA ALA A 6 4.56 -7.04 -6.70
C ALA A 6 3.13 -7.40 -7.07
N ASP A 7 2.75 -8.66 -6.92
CA ASP A 7 1.37 -9.09 -7.03
C ASP A 7 0.63 -8.86 -5.70
N PHE A 8 -0.46 -8.09 -5.74
CA PHE A 8 -1.27 -7.77 -4.57
C PHE A 8 -2.07 -9.00 -4.07
N ALA A 9 -2.12 -10.08 -4.84
CA ALA A 9 -2.62 -11.39 -4.41
C ALA A 9 -1.64 -12.16 -3.50
N HIS A 10 -0.39 -11.71 -3.35
CA HIS A 10 0.64 -12.35 -2.52
C HIS A 10 1.23 -11.34 -1.53
N LEU A 11 0.80 -11.38 -0.25
CA LEU A 11 1.18 -10.35 0.73
C LEU A 11 2.69 -10.30 1.03
N ASP A 12 3.40 -11.42 0.89
CA ASP A 12 4.85 -11.46 1.10
C ASP A 12 5.60 -10.64 0.04
N GLU A 13 5.11 -10.57 -1.19
CA GLU A 13 5.69 -9.70 -2.22
C GLU A 13 5.55 -8.22 -1.84
N ILE A 14 4.44 -7.83 -1.20
CA ILE A 14 4.26 -6.46 -0.69
C ILE A 14 5.26 -6.14 0.42
N VAL A 15 5.55 -7.11 1.30
CA VAL A 15 6.58 -6.94 2.35
C VAL A 15 7.95 -6.72 1.71
N LEU A 16 8.31 -7.50 0.70
CA LEU A 16 9.59 -7.35 -0.01
C LEU A 16 9.66 -6.01 -0.75
N LEU A 17 8.58 -5.63 -1.44
CA LEU A 17 8.47 -4.36 -2.15
C LEU A 17 8.66 -3.15 -1.22
N THR A 18 8.00 -3.15 -0.06
CA THR A 18 8.12 -2.03 0.90
C THR A 18 9.56 -1.88 1.41
N ARG A 19 10.27 -2.98 1.65
CA ARG A 19 11.69 -2.94 2.03
C ARG A 19 12.57 -2.38 0.93
N GLN A 20 12.34 -2.80 -0.32
CA GLN A 20 13.07 -2.28 -1.47
C GLN A 20 12.84 -0.76 -1.62
N ILE A 21 11.58 -0.33 -1.65
CA ILE A 21 11.22 1.08 -1.79
C ILE A 21 11.81 1.90 -0.64
N ALA A 22 11.71 1.45 0.61
CA ALA A 22 12.26 2.19 1.75
C ALA A 22 13.78 2.33 1.70
N ALA A 23 14.50 1.35 1.16
CA ALA A 23 15.95 1.41 0.99
C ALA A 23 16.37 2.37 -0.14
N GLU A 24 15.64 2.37 -1.25
CA GLU A 24 15.95 3.18 -2.44
C GLU A 24 15.41 4.62 -2.35
N HIS A 25 14.33 4.82 -1.60
CA HIS A 25 13.60 6.08 -1.46
C HIS A 25 13.43 6.42 0.03
N PRO A 26 14.45 7.03 0.66
CA PRO A 26 14.42 7.34 2.09
C PRO A 26 13.35 8.37 2.48
N VAL A 27 12.86 9.16 1.51
CA VAL A 27 11.78 10.13 1.68
C VAL A 27 10.69 9.84 0.64
N LEU A 28 9.43 9.73 1.08
CA LEU A 28 8.30 9.43 0.21
C LEU A 28 7.13 10.39 0.46
N ASP A 29 6.82 11.24 -0.53
CA ASP A 29 5.78 12.27 -0.38
C ASP A 29 4.36 11.75 -0.61
N LEU A 30 4.20 10.76 -1.49
CA LEU A 30 2.89 10.35 -2.00
C LEU A 30 2.80 8.84 -2.20
N ILE A 31 1.73 8.25 -1.69
CA ILE A 31 1.27 6.91 -2.05
C ILE A 31 -0.12 7.05 -2.69
N VAL A 32 -0.32 6.38 -3.83
CA VAL A 32 -1.61 6.27 -4.49
C VAL A 32 -2.04 4.80 -4.52
N ASN A 33 -2.95 4.45 -3.61
CA ASN A 33 -3.55 3.12 -3.53
C ASN A 33 -4.68 3.03 -4.57
N ALA A 34 -4.29 2.73 -5.81
CA ALA A 34 -5.19 2.59 -6.96
C ALA A 34 -5.45 1.14 -7.39
N ALA A 35 -4.74 0.16 -6.81
CA ALA A 35 -4.85 -1.24 -7.20
C ALA A 35 -6.30 -1.73 -7.12
N THR A 36 -6.78 -2.30 -8.22
CA THR A 36 -8.13 -2.84 -8.32
C THR A 36 -8.19 -4.03 -9.25
N ILE A 37 -9.02 -5.00 -8.89
CA ILE A 37 -9.45 -6.09 -9.77
C ILE A 37 -10.97 -6.02 -9.93
N VAL A 38 -11.45 -6.55 -11.06
CA VAL A 38 -12.88 -6.81 -11.24
C VAL A 38 -13.23 -8.01 -10.37
N GLY A 39 -14.15 -7.84 -9.42
CA GLY A 39 -14.67 -8.95 -8.64
C GLY A 39 -15.26 -10.00 -9.57
N THR A 40 -15.02 -11.27 -9.28
CA THR A 40 -15.68 -12.37 -10.00
C THR A 40 -16.94 -12.77 -9.24
N ASP A 41 -17.93 -13.36 -9.92
CA ASP A 41 -19.14 -13.90 -9.27
C ASP A 41 -18.82 -15.03 -8.27
N ARG A 42 -17.56 -15.48 -8.22
CA ARG A 42 -17.07 -16.50 -7.30
C ARG A 42 -16.19 -15.85 -6.23
N CYS A 43 -16.41 -16.28 -4.98
CA CYS A 43 -15.48 -16.01 -3.89
C CYS A 43 -14.18 -16.78 -4.14
N VAL A 44 -13.10 -16.08 -4.47
CA VAL A 44 -11.76 -16.66 -4.62
C VAL A 44 -10.99 -16.38 -3.34
N ILE A 45 -10.44 -17.41 -2.72
CA ILE A 45 -9.64 -17.29 -1.49
C ILE A 45 -8.16 -17.37 -1.84
N THR A 46 -7.36 -16.44 -1.32
CA THR A 46 -5.91 -16.41 -1.49
C THR A 46 -5.21 -17.42 -0.57
N GLU A 47 -3.91 -17.65 -0.79
CA GLU A 47 -3.09 -18.45 0.13
C GLU A 47 -3.05 -17.87 1.56
N ASN A 48 -3.31 -16.56 1.70
CA ASN A 48 -3.39 -15.88 3.00
C ASN A 48 -4.77 -16.03 3.66
N GLY A 49 -5.69 -16.82 3.07
CA GLY A 49 -7.01 -17.11 3.62
C GLY A 49 -8.01 -15.95 3.52
N SER A 50 -7.69 -14.91 2.74
CA SER A 50 -8.57 -13.75 2.52
C SER A 50 -9.28 -13.88 1.17
N GLU A 51 -10.44 -13.25 1.03
CA GLU A 51 -11.06 -13.11 -0.30
C GLU A 51 -10.18 -12.22 -1.18
N LEU A 52 -10.00 -12.61 -2.44
CA LEU A 52 -9.05 -12.03 -3.38
C LEU A 52 -9.27 -10.53 -3.62
N ALA A 53 -10.50 -10.10 -3.88
CA ALA A 53 -10.80 -8.69 -4.08
C ALA A 53 -10.54 -7.89 -2.79
N VAL A 54 -10.98 -8.38 -1.64
CA VAL A 54 -10.66 -7.77 -0.34
C VAL A 54 -9.15 -7.65 -0.13
N GLN A 55 -8.38 -8.68 -0.47
CA GLN A 55 -6.93 -8.64 -0.32
C GLN A 55 -6.29 -7.59 -1.23
N VAL A 56 -6.65 -7.59 -2.51
CA VAL A 56 -6.08 -6.66 -3.50
C VAL A 56 -6.50 -5.22 -3.24
N HIS A 57 -7.77 -4.97 -2.96
CA HIS A 57 -8.31 -3.62 -2.78
C HIS A 57 -7.99 -3.02 -1.42
N ARG A 58 -7.80 -3.86 -0.39
CA ARG A 58 -7.75 -3.39 1.00
C ARG A 58 -6.52 -3.86 1.75
N LEU A 59 -6.26 -5.16 1.83
CA LEU A 59 -5.21 -5.69 2.71
C LEU A 59 -3.80 -5.34 2.21
N ALA A 60 -3.52 -5.60 0.94
CA ALA A 60 -2.24 -5.28 0.32
C ALA A 60 -1.94 -3.75 0.36
N PRO A 61 -2.87 -2.85 -0.01
CA PRO A 61 -2.68 -1.41 0.15
C PRO A 61 -2.44 -0.93 1.59
N ILE A 62 -3.14 -1.51 2.58
CA ILE A 62 -2.88 -1.21 4.01
C ILE A 62 -1.46 -1.64 4.39
N LEU A 63 -1.05 -2.84 3.97
CA LEU A 63 0.28 -3.38 4.24
C LEU A 63 1.37 -2.52 3.60
N LEU A 64 1.20 -2.14 2.33
CA LEU A 64 2.08 -1.24 1.60
C LEU A 64 2.24 0.09 2.33
N THR A 65 1.12 0.73 2.68
CA THR A 65 1.12 2.03 3.37
C THR A 65 1.81 1.92 4.74
N ARG A 66 1.57 0.83 5.48
CA ARG A 66 2.20 0.58 6.79
C ARG A 66 3.70 0.36 6.66
N GLY A 67 4.15 -0.39 5.65
CA GLY A 67 5.56 -0.65 5.41
C GLY A 67 6.36 0.59 5.01
N LEU A 68 5.69 1.61 4.49
CA LEU A 68 6.31 2.86 4.02
C LEU A 68 6.12 4.05 4.96
N VAL A 69 5.59 3.84 6.18
CA VAL A 69 5.41 4.90 7.18
C VAL A 69 6.71 5.64 7.48
N GLU A 70 7.83 4.91 7.57
CA GLU A 70 9.13 5.49 7.93
C GLU A 70 9.63 6.47 6.86
N PRO A 71 9.73 6.11 5.56
CA PRO A 71 10.02 7.08 4.50
C PRO A 71 9.02 8.24 4.41
N MET A 72 7.73 7.98 4.61
CA MET A 72 6.70 9.02 4.58
C MET A 72 6.84 10.02 5.74
N SER A 73 7.27 9.57 6.91
CA SER A 73 7.45 10.44 8.09
C SER A 73 8.54 11.50 7.89
N ARG A 74 9.49 11.24 6.98
CA ARG A 74 10.56 12.17 6.62
C ARG A 74 10.13 13.23 5.61
N ALA A 75 8.99 13.04 4.93
CA ALA A 75 8.46 14.02 4.01
C ALA A 75 7.89 15.23 4.75
N SER A 76 7.96 16.40 4.12
CA SER A 76 7.43 17.64 4.70
C SER A 76 5.90 17.60 4.81
N ALA A 77 5.23 17.01 3.82
CA ALA A 77 3.78 16.94 3.71
C ALA A 77 3.32 15.61 3.08
N PRO A 78 3.52 14.45 3.73
CA PRO A 78 3.16 13.15 3.18
C PRO A 78 1.65 13.01 2.95
N ARG A 79 1.26 12.28 1.90
CA ARG A 79 -0.13 12.03 1.52
C ARG A 79 -0.35 10.57 1.11
N VAL A 80 -1.48 10.00 1.53
CA VAL A 80 -1.97 8.72 1.01
C VAL A 80 -3.31 8.97 0.34
N LEU A 81 -3.41 8.60 -0.94
CA LEU A 81 -4.63 8.69 -1.73
C LEU A 81 -5.20 7.29 -1.95
N TRP A 82 -6.51 7.16 -1.83
CA TRP A 82 -7.25 5.91 -2.06
C TRP A 82 -8.22 6.11 -3.22
N HIS A 83 -8.22 5.19 -4.19
CA HIS A 83 -9.09 5.33 -5.36
C HIS A 83 -10.57 5.02 -5.08
N HIS A 84 -10.90 4.18 -4.09
CA HIS A 84 -12.22 3.55 -3.99
C HIS A 84 -13.34 4.36 -3.30
N ASP A 85 -13.08 5.50 -2.66
CA ASP A 85 -14.09 6.26 -1.89
C ASP A 85 -14.08 7.78 -2.16
N GLY A 86 -13.92 8.16 -3.43
CA GLY A 86 -13.54 9.53 -3.76
C GLY A 86 -12.13 9.83 -3.23
N ILE A 87 -11.51 10.92 -3.67
CA ILE A 87 -10.15 11.27 -3.26
C ILE A 87 -10.18 11.67 -1.77
N SER A 88 -10.03 10.71 -0.89
CA SER A 88 -9.85 10.94 0.54
C SER A 88 -8.36 11.10 0.81
N VAL A 89 -7.96 12.34 1.10
CA VAL A 89 -6.59 12.67 1.48
C VAL A 89 -6.44 12.46 2.98
N VAL A 90 -5.79 11.38 3.38
CA VAL A 90 -5.47 11.15 4.79
C VAL A 90 -4.04 11.64 5.04
N PRO A 91 -3.81 12.59 5.99
CA PRO A 91 -2.46 12.92 6.42
C PRO A 91 -1.80 11.65 6.95
N ALA A 92 -0.58 11.34 6.50
CA ALA A 92 0.16 10.26 7.14
C ALA A 92 0.41 10.69 8.60
N GLN A 93 -0.15 9.95 9.56
CA GLN A 93 0.05 10.24 10.97
C GLN A 93 1.54 10.14 11.29
N ARG A 94 2.16 11.27 11.63
CA ARG A 94 3.47 11.27 12.28
C ARG A 94 3.27 10.64 13.65
N ARG A 95 3.83 9.45 13.90
CA ARG A 95 3.99 9.01 15.28
C ARG A 95 5.03 9.95 15.91
N GLY A 96 4.61 10.69 16.93
CA GLY A 96 5.53 11.45 17.75
C GLY A 96 6.58 10.51 18.34
N ALA A 97 7.84 10.87 18.16
CA ALA A 97 8.90 10.42 19.04
C ALA A 97 8.84 11.33 20.27
N ASP A 98 8.33 10.78 21.36
CA ASP A 98 8.59 11.22 22.74
C ASP A 98 9.18 10.01 23.48
#